data_AF-A0A8S3IY56-F1
#
_entry.id   AF-A0A8S3IY56-F1
#
_cell.length_a   1.000
_cell.length_b   1.000
_cell.length_c   1.000
_cell.angle_alpha   90.00
_cell.angle_beta   90.00
_cell.angle_gamma   90.00
#
_symmetry.space_group_name_H-M   'P 1'
#
loop_
_entity.id
_entity.type
_entity.pdbx_description
1 polymer ?
#
loop_
_entity_poly.entity_id
_entity_poly.type
_entity_poly.pdbx_seq_one_letter_code
_entity_poly.pdbx_strand_id
1 'polypeptide(L)'
;MCTTRVLASPTELCQSNGIRLIDKRNQKQPLIEILSSVDFDVLRFLRQNMFLQFPEQRFIQYDCGKLQTLDLLLSDLKRNKHRCVLFTQMTKMLDIVELFLNYHGYTYLRLDSTTDVIQRRSLIERFNCDEKIFVFILSTRAGGIDVNLTGADTVIFYDSDWNPTIDVQAQ
;
A
#
# COMPACT_ATOMS: atom_id res chain seq x y z
N MET A 1 -5.10 -23.64 -2.79
CA MET A 1 -6.36 -23.73 -3.56
C MET A 1 -7.40 -22.88 -2.85
N CYS A 2 -7.56 -21.64 -3.28
CA CYS A 2 -8.62 -20.75 -2.79
C CYS A 2 -9.77 -20.86 -3.80
N THR A 3 -10.87 -21.51 -3.42
CA THR A 3 -12.06 -21.59 -4.27
C THR A 3 -12.82 -20.28 -4.22
N THR A 4 -12.64 -19.44 -5.23
CA THR A 4 -13.49 -18.27 -5.49
C THR A 4 -14.91 -18.77 -5.79
N ARG A 5 -15.83 -18.59 -4.84
CA ARG A 5 -17.25 -18.84 -5.07
C ARG A 5 -17.83 -17.60 -5.73
N VAL A 6 -18.12 -17.69 -7.02
CA VAL A 6 -18.88 -16.67 -7.76
C VAL A 6 -20.26 -16.57 -7.09
N LEU A 7 -20.57 -15.43 -6.48
CA LEU A 7 -21.91 -15.15 -6.00
C LEU A 7 -22.79 -14.82 -7.20
N ALA A 8 -23.92 -15.52 -7.26
CA ALA A 8 -24.96 -15.41 -8.27
C ALA A 8 -25.34 -13.94 -8.57
N SER A 9 -25.72 -13.69 -9.82
CA SER A 9 -26.12 -12.36 -10.26
C SER A 9 -27.35 -11.87 -9.47
N PRO A 10 -27.52 -10.55 -9.24
CA PRO A 10 -28.60 -10.00 -8.41
C PRO A 10 -30.01 -10.43 -8.86
N THR A 11 -30.16 -10.78 -10.14
CA THR A 11 -31.37 -11.31 -10.75
C THR A 11 -31.77 -12.71 -10.28
N GLU A 12 -30.81 -13.58 -9.93
CA GLU A 12 -31.07 -14.98 -9.55
C GLU A 12 -31.65 -15.11 -8.12
N LEU A 13 -31.32 -14.17 -7.23
CA LEU A 13 -31.90 -14.11 -5.88
C LEU A 13 -33.36 -13.65 -5.86
N CYS A 14 -33.82 -12.98 -6.92
CA CYS A 14 -35.18 -12.45 -6.99
C CYS A 14 -36.22 -13.52 -7.42
N GLN A 15 -35.78 -14.63 -8.01
CA GLN A 15 -36.68 -15.70 -8.48
C GLN A 15 -36.89 -16.82 -7.45
N SER A 16 -36.02 -16.97 -6.44
CA SER A 16 -36.09 -18.06 -5.46
C SER A 16 -37.05 -17.81 -4.30
N ASN A 17 -37.41 -16.55 -4.04
CA ASN A 17 -38.38 -16.18 -3.01
C ASN A 17 -39.57 -15.53 -3.71
N GLY A 18 -40.69 -16.26 -3.80
CA GLY A 18 -41.90 -15.87 -4.55
C GLY A 18 -42.57 -14.57 -4.11
N ILE A 19 -41.93 -13.43 -4.37
CA ILE A 19 -42.44 -12.09 -4.12
C ILE A 19 -43.06 -11.62 -5.44
N ARG A 20 -44.39 -11.66 -5.53
CA ARG A 20 -45.13 -11.02 -6.62
C ARG A 20 -44.93 -9.51 -6.52
N LEU A 21 -44.45 -8.89 -7.60
CA LEU A 21 -44.43 -7.42 -7.72
C LEU A 21 -45.88 -6.91 -7.73
N ILE A 22 -46.28 -6.22 -6.67
CA ILE A 22 -47.57 -5.53 -6.60
C ILE A 22 -47.45 -4.24 -7.43
N ASP A 23 -48.16 -4.17 -8.56
CA ASP A 23 -48.28 -2.97 -9.41
C ASP A 23 -49.03 -1.87 -8.63
N LYS A 24 -48.29 -1.00 -7.94
CA LYS A 24 -48.85 0.14 -7.19
C LYS A 24 -48.97 1.37 -8.09
N ARG A 25 -49.85 1.32 -9.10
CA ARG A 25 -50.15 2.49 -9.94
C ARG A 25 -51.10 3.52 -9.32
N ASN A 26 -51.71 3.28 -8.14
CA ASN A 26 -52.77 4.22 -7.72
C ASN A 26 -53.14 4.30 -6.24
N GLN A 27 -52.19 4.35 -5.29
CA GLN A 27 -52.54 4.69 -3.90
C GLN A 27 -51.51 5.61 -3.26
N LYS A 28 -51.89 6.89 -3.07
CA LYS A 28 -51.22 7.80 -2.15
C LYS A 28 -51.45 7.29 -0.72
N GLN A 29 -50.44 6.70 -0.09
CA GLN A 29 -50.46 6.40 1.34
C GLN A 29 -49.41 7.26 2.06
N PRO A 30 -49.71 7.76 3.27
CA PRO A 30 -48.85 8.70 3.98
C PRO A 30 -47.52 8.04 4.38
N LEU A 31 -46.42 8.77 4.19
CA LEU A 31 -45.03 8.31 4.41
C LEU A 31 -44.76 7.78 5.84
N ILE A 32 -45.59 8.13 6.82
CA ILE A 32 -45.41 7.80 8.23
C ILE A 32 -45.71 6.32 8.52
N GLU A 33 -46.66 5.71 7.79
CA GLU A 33 -47.07 4.31 8.01
C GLU A 33 -46.04 3.31 7.43
N ILE A 34 -45.31 3.74 6.40
CA ILE A 34 -44.21 2.97 5.80
C ILE A 34 -43.06 2.82 6.80
N LEU A 35 -42.73 3.89 7.55
CA LEU A 35 -41.62 3.88 8.51
C LEU A 35 -41.87 3.00 9.74
N SER A 36 -43.13 2.83 10.18
CA SER A 36 -43.48 1.90 11.26
C SER A 36 -43.49 0.43 10.86
N SER A 37 -43.54 0.15 9.55
CA SER A 37 -43.53 -1.22 9.00
C SER A 37 -42.13 -1.72 8.61
N VAL A 38 -41.10 -0.88 8.75
CA VAL A 38 -39.72 -1.31 8.52
C VAL A 38 -39.28 -2.11 9.75
N ASP A 39 -39.36 -3.43 9.61
CA ASP A 39 -38.90 -4.36 10.63
C ASP A 39 -37.53 -3.93 11.15
N PHE A 40 -37.43 -3.79 12.48
CA PHE A 40 -36.18 -3.49 13.17
C PHE A 40 -35.07 -4.50 12.80
N ASP A 41 -35.47 -5.68 12.32
CA ASP A 41 -34.59 -6.73 11.79
C ASP A 41 -33.99 -6.43 10.42
N VAL A 42 -34.66 -5.67 9.53
CA VAL A 42 -34.05 -5.19 8.27
C VAL A 42 -32.97 -4.15 8.58
N LEU A 43 -33.26 -3.23 9.50
CA LEU A 43 -32.26 -2.25 9.96
C LEU A 43 -31.12 -2.93 10.73
N ARG A 44 -31.40 -4.01 11.48
CA ARG A 44 -30.38 -4.84 12.13
C ARG A 44 -29.54 -5.62 11.13
N PHE A 45 -30.15 -6.17 10.07
CA PHE A 45 -29.46 -6.87 8.98
C PHE A 45 -28.58 -5.90 8.17
N LEU A 46 -29.07 -4.69 7.88
CA LEU A 46 -28.26 -3.63 7.26
C LEU A 46 -27.14 -3.13 8.20
N ARG A 47 -27.39 -3.08 9.51
CA ARG A 47 -26.38 -2.72 10.53
C ARG A 47 -25.36 -3.84 10.80
N GLN A 48 -25.74 -5.11 10.62
CA GLN A 48 -24.86 -6.28 10.72
C GLN A 48 -24.10 -6.56 9.41
N ASN A 49 -24.59 -6.05 8.28
CA ASN A 49 -23.86 -5.99 7.01
C ASN A 49 -22.91 -4.79 6.93
N MET A 50 -22.43 -4.30 8.07
CA MET A 50 -21.14 -3.62 8.11
C MET A 50 -20.07 -4.69 7.84
N PHE A 51 -20.01 -5.14 6.58
CA PHE A 51 -18.92 -5.96 6.08
C PHE A 51 -17.64 -5.23 6.48
N LEU A 52 -16.78 -5.89 7.25
CA LEU A 52 -15.42 -5.45 7.48
C LEU A 52 -14.73 -5.40 6.11
N GLN A 53 -14.82 -4.25 5.44
CA GLN A 53 -14.06 -3.98 4.24
C GLN A 53 -12.63 -3.77 4.69
N PHE A 54 -11.79 -4.76 4.42
CA PHE A 54 -10.36 -4.59 4.61
C PHE A 54 -9.89 -3.52 3.62
N PRO A 55 -9.17 -2.48 4.10
CA PRO A 55 -8.68 -1.44 3.22
C PRO A 55 -7.79 -2.06 2.15
N GLU A 56 -7.99 -1.67 0.89
CA GLU A 56 -7.06 -2.01 -0.17
C GLU A 56 -5.68 -1.41 0.09
N GLN A 57 -4.61 -2.12 -0.29
CA GLN A 57 -3.23 -1.69 -0.09
C GLN A 57 -2.91 -0.33 -0.75
N ARG A 58 -3.71 0.09 -1.76
CA ARG A 58 -3.57 1.40 -2.40
C ARG A 58 -3.88 2.57 -1.48
N PHE A 59 -4.59 2.39 -0.37
CA PHE A 59 -4.92 3.53 0.50
C PHE A 59 -3.66 4.15 1.14
N ILE A 60 -2.59 3.37 1.31
CA ILE A 60 -1.33 3.83 1.92
C ILE A 60 -0.72 5.03 1.19
N GLN A 61 -0.74 5.03 -0.15
CA GLN A 61 -0.24 6.15 -0.94
C GLN A 61 -1.17 7.38 -0.85
N TYR A 62 -2.48 7.19 -0.77
CA TYR A 62 -3.44 8.29 -0.79
C TYR A 62 -3.48 9.05 0.54
N ASP A 63 -3.13 8.40 1.64
CA ASP A 63 -3.06 9.04 2.96
C ASP A 63 -1.84 9.95 3.15
N CYS A 64 -0.80 9.85 2.29
CA CYS A 64 0.45 10.59 2.44
C CYS A 64 0.91 11.29 1.14
N GLY A 65 0.94 12.62 1.14
CA GLY A 65 1.41 13.41 -0.01
C GLY A 65 2.87 13.18 -0.39
N LYS A 66 3.74 12.83 0.58
CA LYS A 66 5.14 12.45 0.29
C LYS A 66 5.20 11.16 -0.52
N LEU A 67 4.39 10.16 -0.19
CA LEU A 67 4.33 8.89 -0.93
C LEU A 67 3.75 9.09 -2.33
N GLN A 68 2.76 9.97 -2.51
CA GLN A 68 2.25 10.32 -3.85
C GLN A 68 3.34 10.93 -4.72
N THR A 69 4.14 11.84 -4.16
CA THR A 69 5.26 12.46 -4.88
C THR A 69 6.36 11.45 -5.18
N LEU A 70 6.63 10.54 -4.22
CA LEU A 70 7.60 9.46 -4.38
C LEU A 70 7.19 8.50 -5.50
N ASP A 71 5.90 8.18 -5.64
CA ASP A 71 5.39 7.33 -6.73
C ASP A 71 5.67 7.92 -8.12
N LEU A 72 5.38 9.22 -8.28
CA LEU A 72 5.66 9.95 -9.53
C LEU A 72 7.16 9.93 -9.84
N LEU A 73 8.00 10.24 -8.84
CA LEU A 73 9.45 10.26 -8.97
C LEU A 73 10.02 8.88 -9.34
N LEU A 74 9.62 7.82 -8.64
CA LEU A 74 10.08 6.47 -8.90
C LEU A 74 9.61 5.97 -10.28
N SER A 75 8.39 6.32 -10.69
CA SER A 75 7.87 5.99 -12.01
C SER A 75 8.72 6.61 -13.13
N ASP A 76 9.13 7.87 -12.97
CA ASP A 76 9.98 8.55 -13.94
C ASP A 76 11.43 8.00 -13.94
N LEU A 77 12.00 7.73 -12.77
CA LEU A 77 13.32 7.09 -12.66
C LEU A 77 13.32 5.70 -13.30
N LYS A 78 12.25 4.92 -13.12
CA LYS A 78 12.12 3.59 -13.73
C LYS A 78 12.04 3.68 -15.25
N ARG A 79 11.31 4.67 -15.79
CA ARG A 79 11.22 4.92 -17.23
C ARG A 79 12.59 5.27 -17.82
N ASN A 80 13.39 6.04 -17.08
CA ASN A 80 14.73 6.45 -17.45
C ASN A 80 15.82 5.41 -17.13
N LYS A 81 15.44 4.26 -16.53
CA LYS A 81 16.34 3.17 -16.12
C LYS A 81 17.44 3.58 -15.14
N HIS A 82 17.21 4.61 -14.33
CA HIS A 82 18.10 4.95 -13.23
C HIS A 82 17.88 4.01 -12.04
N ARG A 83 18.92 3.74 -11.26
CA ARG A 83 18.79 3.05 -9.98
C ARG A 83 18.87 4.06 -8.85
N CYS A 84 18.05 3.85 -7.81
CA CYS A 84 17.98 4.78 -6.71
C CYS A 84 18.19 4.14 -5.34
N VAL A 85 18.79 4.92 -4.46
CA VAL A 85 18.93 4.62 -3.04
C VAL A 85 18.00 5.53 -2.26
N LEU A 86 17.20 4.95 -1.36
CA LEU A 86 16.25 5.67 -0.53
C LEU A 86 16.66 5.58 0.93
N PHE A 87 16.96 6.73 1.52
CA PHE A 87 17.32 6.85 2.93
C PHE A 87 16.12 7.26 3.78
N THR A 88 15.97 6.59 4.93
CA THR A 88 15.01 6.96 5.97
C THR A 88 15.61 6.93 7.38
N GLN A 89 15.11 7.73 8.31
CA GLN A 89 15.51 7.65 9.72
C GLN A 89 14.87 6.46 10.44
N MET A 90 13.56 6.33 10.27
CA MET A 90 12.72 5.46 11.09
C MET A 90 12.58 4.08 10.44
N THR A 91 12.91 3.01 11.15
CA THR A 91 12.73 1.62 10.67
C THR A 91 11.26 1.31 10.34
N LYS A 92 10.32 1.89 11.09
CA LYS A 92 8.88 1.77 10.77
C LYS A 92 8.51 2.35 9.41
N MET A 93 9.22 3.38 8.95
CA MET A 93 9.01 3.93 7.61
C MET A 93 9.55 3.00 6.53
N LEU A 94 10.61 2.25 6.80
CA LEU A 94 11.09 1.20 5.88
C LEU A 94 10.02 0.14 5.66
N ASP A 95 9.29 -0.29 6.70
CA ASP A 95 8.19 -1.26 6.56
C ASP A 95 7.06 -0.73 5.66
N ILE A 96 6.72 0.56 5.78
CA ILE A 96 5.69 1.22 4.97
C ILE A 96 6.16 1.34 3.51
N VAL A 97 7.40 1.79 3.30
CA VAL A 97 7.99 1.92 1.96
C VAL A 97 8.13 0.55 1.30
N GLU A 98 8.49 -0.49 2.05
CA GLU A 98 8.53 -1.87 1.58
C GLU A 98 7.16 -2.34 1.10
N LEU A 99 6.10 -2.08 1.86
CA LEU A 99 4.74 -2.43 1.46
C LEU A 99 4.29 -1.65 0.21
N PHE A 100 4.72 -0.40 0.08
CA PHE A 100 4.49 0.45 -1.09
C PHE A 100 5.24 -0.08 -2.33
N LEU A 101 6.53 -0.38 -2.22
CA LEU A 101 7.33 -0.89 -3.34
C LEU A 101 6.81 -2.25 -3.83
N ASN A 102 6.39 -3.13 -2.90
CA ASN A 102 5.74 -4.39 -3.23
C ASN A 102 4.42 -4.20 -3.98
N TYR A 103 3.61 -3.22 -3.56
CA TYR A 103 2.35 -2.90 -4.22
C TYR A 103 2.54 -2.49 -5.69
N HIS A 104 3.56 -1.66 -5.97
CA HIS A 104 3.90 -1.25 -7.34
C HIS A 104 4.70 -2.30 -8.12
N GLY A 105 5.16 -3.38 -7.48
CA GLY A 105 5.93 -4.43 -8.11
C GLY A 105 7.38 -4.04 -8.42
N TYR A 106 7.97 -3.13 -7.65
CA TYR A 106 9.37 -2.76 -7.79
C TYR A 106 10.29 -3.80 -7.13
N THR A 107 11.42 -4.10 -7.77
CA THR A 107 12.49 -4.92 -7.20
C THR A 107 13.32 -4.07 -6.25
N TYR A 108 13.40 -4.49 -4.98
CA TYR A 108 14.15 -3.77 -3.96
C TYR A 108 14.98 -4.68 -3.06
N LEU A 109 15.95 -4.07 -2.39
CA LEU A 109 16.64 -4.64 -1.24
C LEU A 109 16.47 -3.72 -0.05
N ARG A 110 16.53 -4.28 1.16
CA ARG A 110 16.38 -3.55 2.42
C ARG A 110 17.62 -3.73 3.28
N LEU A 111 18.09 -2.64 3.88
CA LEU A 111 19.20 -2.65 4.83
C LEU A 111 18.88 -1.84 6.09
N ASP A 112 18.85 -2.57 7.21
CA ASP A 112 18.54 -2.01 8.52
C ASP A 112 19.76 -2.04 9.44
N SER A 113 19.67 -1.32 10.57
CA SER A 113 20.71 -1.34 11.60
C SER A 113 20.79 -2.68 12.34
N THR A 114 19.75 -3.50 12.26
CA THR A 114 19.64 -4.81 12.93
C THR A 114 20.19 -5.97 12.09
N THR A 115 20.50 -5.74 10.82
CA THR A 115 21.01 -6.77 9.91
C THR A 115 22.45 -7.16 10.28
N ASP A 116 22.74 -8.46 10.27
CA ASP A 116 24.09 -8.97 10.53
C ASP A 116 25.14 -8.41 9.56
N VAL A 117 26.37 -8.22 10.05
CA VAL A 117 27.48 -7.64 9.28
C VAL A 117 27.78 -8.43 8.00
N ILE A 118 27.70 -9.77 8.07
CA ILE A 118 27.94 -10.65 6.92
C ILE A 118 26.83 -10.48 5.88
N GLN A 119 25.56 -10.48 6.32
CA GLN A 119 24.42 -10.30 5.43
C GLN A 119 24.42 -8.91 4.78
N ARG A 120 24.81 -7.88 5.53
CA ARG A 120 25.01 -6.52 5.01
C ARG A 120 25.95 -6.49 3.80
N ARG A 121 27.14 -7.08 3.92
CA ARG A 121 28.10 -7.12 2.80
C ARG A 121 27.51 -7.82 1.57
N SER A 122 26.84 -8.94 1.78
CA SER A 122 26.19 -9.69 0.71
C SER A 122 25.08 -8.87 0.01
N LEU A 123 24.30 -8.09 0.75
CA LEU A 123 23.26 -7.22 0.17
C LEU A 123 23.86 -6.09 -0.68
N ILE A 124 24.92 -5.45 -0.19
CA ILE A 124 25.63 -4.37 -0.90
C ILE A 124 26.24 -4.91 -2.19
N GLU A 125 26.96 -6.04 -2.11
CA GLU A 125 27.56 -6.69 -3.27
C GLU A 125 26.49 -7.10 -4.28
N ARG A 126 25.39 -7.67 -3.80
CA ARG A 126 24.25 -8.05 -4.66
C ARG A 126 23.67 -6.84 -5.39
N PHE A 127 23.50 -5.71 -4.73
CA PHE A 127 23.01 -4.48 -5.37
C PHE A 127 23.98 -3.94 -6.43
N ASN A 128 25.28 -3.99 -6.14
CA ASN A 128 26.31 -3.52 -7.08
C ASN A 128 26.43 -4.45 -8.31
N CYS A 129 26.26 -5.76 -8.14
CA CYS A 129 26.37 -6.76 -9.21
C CYS A 129 25.08 -6.95 -10.02
N ASP A 130 23.89 -6.79 -9.41
CA ASP A 130 22.61 -7.05 -10.06
C ASP A 130 21.89 -5.75 -10.47
N GLU A 131 21.95 -5.44 -11.77
CA GLU A 131 21.27 -4.27 -12.36
C GLU A 131 19.73 -4.40 -12.37
N LYS A 132 19.18 -5.59 -12.11
CA LYS A 132 17.72 -5.78 -12.07
C LYS A 132 17.08 -5.17 -10.83
N ILE A 133 17.87 -4.92 -9.79
CA ILE A 133 17.41 -4.34 -8.54
C ILE A 133 17.31 -2.84 -8.72
N PHE A 134 16.10 -2.30 -8.58
CA PHE A 134 15.80 -0.91 -8.92
C PHE A 134 16.00 0.03 -7.72
N VAL A 135 15.48 -0.35 -6.55
CA VAL A 135 15.53 0.48 -5.34
C VAL A 135 16.34 -0.22 -4.25
N PHE A 136 17.23 0.51 -3.59
CA PHE A 136 17.81 0.05 -2.33
C PHE A 136 17.36 0.94 -1.18
N ILE A 137 16.62 0.38 -0.22
CA ILE A 137 16.11 1.13 0.93
C ILE A 137 17.03 0.92 2.14
N LEU A 138 17.44 2.01 2.78
CA LEU A 138 18.35 1.99 3.91
C LEU A 138 17.85 2.89 5.05
N SER A 139 18.18 2.49 6.27
CA SER A 139 18.15 3.42 7.40
C SER A 139 19.44 4.24 7.42
N THR A 140 19.35 5.56 7.61
CA THR A 140 20.51 6.45 7.85
C THR A 140 21.34 6.01 9.06
N ARG A 141 20.70 5.44 10.09
CA ARG A 141 21.42 4.81 11.22
C ARG A 141 22.25 3.60 10.81
N ALA A 142 21.84 2.90 9.76
CA ALA A 142 22.63 1.82 9.17
C ALA A 142 23.69 2.35 8.19
N GLY A 143 23.50 3.57 7.65
CA GLY A 143 24.38 4.27 6.72
C GLY A 143 25.60 4.95 7.35
N GLY A 144 25.65 5.12 8.68
CA GLY A 144 26.86 5.61 9.38
C GLY A 144 28.06 4.66 9.36
N ILE A 145 27.94 3.51 8.70
CA ILE A 145 29.00 2.53 8.46
C ILE A 145 29.30 2.58 6.97
N ASP A 146 30.58 2.68 6.56
CA ASP A 146 31.01 2.87 5.16
C ASP A 146 30.33 1.90 4.17
N VAL A 147 29.22 2.33 3.57
CA VAL A 147 28.47 1.59 2.55
C VAL A 147 28.91 2.12 1.18
N ASN A 148 29.72 1.37 0.44
CA ASN A 148 30.11 1.78 -0.92
C ASN A 148 29.10 1.26 -1.94
N LEU A 149 28.12 2.09 -2.28
CA LEU A 149 27.06 1.80 -3.24
C LEU A 149 27.37 2.45 -4.59
N THR A 150 28.19 1.78 -5.40
CA THR A 150 28.57 2.26 -6.73
C THR A 150 27.50 2.03 -7.79
N GLY A 151 26.50 1.19 -7.51
CA GLY A 151 25.45 0.85 -8.47
C GLY A 151 24.34 1.91 -8.62
N ALA A 152 24.20 2.85 -7.69
CA ALA A 152 23.09 3.81 -7.74
C ALA A 152 23.51 5.14 -8.38
N ASP A 153 22.59 5.72 -9.16
CA ASP A 153 22.80 7.03 -9.79
C ASP A 153 22.04 8.14 -9.04
N THR A 154 20.98 7.78 -8.32
CA THR A 154 20.08 8.72 -7.67
C THR A 154 19.95 8.43 -6.18
N VAL A 155 20.06 9.45 -5.36
CA VAL A 155 19.84 9.36 -3.91
C VAL A 155 18.58 10.14 -3.55
N ILE A 156 17.68 9.50 -2.79
CA ILE A 156 16.41 10.08 -2.33
C ILE A 156 16.40 10.06 -0.80
N PHE A 157 16.30 11.24 -0.20
CA PHE A 157 16.11 11.39 1.24
C PHE A 157 14.61 11.56 1.52
N TYR A 158 14.02 10.60 2.23
CA TYR A 158 12.59 10.67 2.59
C TYR A 158 12.36 11.60 3.80
N ASP A 159 13.28 11.55 4.75
CA ASP A 159 13.42 12.41 5.91
C ASP A 159 14.89 12.76 6.15
N SER A 160 15.17 14.05 6.26
CA SER A 160 16.50 14.58 6.57
C SER A 160 16.76 14.49 8.07
N ASP A 161 17.98 14.16 8.44
CA ASP A 161 18.40 14.21 9.84
C ASP A 161 18.49 15.64 10.36
N TRP A 162 18.31 15.83 11.67
CA TRP A 162 18.68 17.11 12.29
C TRP A 162 20.20 17.32 12.29
N ASN A 163 20.98 16.24 12.22
CA ASN A 163 22.42 16.29 12.16
C ASN A 163 22.91 16.36 10.70
N PRO A 164 23.37 17.53 10.21
CA PRO A 164 23.76 17.70 8.81
C PRO A 164 24.96 16.84 8.42
N THR A 165 25.78 16.36 9.38
CA THR A 165 26.95 15.53 9.05
C THR A 165 26.55 14.14 8.56
N ILE A 166 25.38 13.64 8.95
CA ILE A 166 24.91 12.30 8.55
C ILE A 166 24.44 12.31 7.10
N ASP A 167 23.68 13.34 6.71
CA ASP A 167 23.20 13.49 5.34
C ASP A 167 24.36 13.73 4.35
N VAL A 168 25.41 14.47 4.77
CA VAL A 168 26.62 14.69 3.95
C VAL A 168 27.41 13.39 3.73
N GLN A 169 27.42 12.47 4.70
CA GLN A 169 28.07 11.17 4.54
C GLN A 169 27.27 10.23 3.63
N ALA A 170 25.96 10.42 3.54
CA ALA A 170 25.06 9.60 2.72
C ALA A 170 24.93 10.10 1.26
N GLN A 171 25.47 11.29 0.95
CA GLN A 171 25.50 11.90 -0.38
C GLN A 171 26.74 11.48 -1.17
#